data_AF-A0A7S4ELD1-F1
#
_entry.id   AF-A0A7S4ELD1-F1
#
_cell.length_a   1.000
_cell.length_b   1.000
_cell.length_c   1.000
_cell.angle_alpha   90.00
_cell.angle_beta   90.00
_cell.angle_gamma   90.00
#
_symmetry.space_group_name_H-M   'P 1'
#
loop_
_entity.id
_entity.type
_entity.pdbx_description
1 polymer ?
#
loop_
_entity_poly.entity_id
_entity_poly.type
_entity_poly.pdbx_seq_one_letter_code
_entity_poly.pdbx_strand_id
1 'polypeptide(L)'
;MSHHIRIYHNISYHITSHHITSRHITSHHTTILHCIQLYHNISKKAIQQGNHEGARIYGQDAIREKNQAVNHLRMASRIDACSSRIETAVRMGQVTDGMKGVVKGMDKGLASMNIEKISALMDKFEQQFEDLDVKTQYMEGTMNATTATSTPAEQVDTLIGQVADANNLELGEAFSQAGPVGKKTPVVKENAAAEQPVADDLEARLANLRN
;
A
#
# COMPACT_ATOMS: atom_id res chain seq x y z
N MET A 1 -16.15 -26.78 -15.35
CA MET A 1 -16.23 -25.38 -15.84
C MET A 1 -17.04 -24.44 -14.93
N SER A 2 -18.05 -24.90 -14.20
CA SER A 2 -18.93 -24.01 -13.39
C SER A 2 -18.29 -23.43 -12.10
N HIS A 3 -17.42 -24.16 -11.40
CA HIS A 3 -16.83 -23.68 -10.13
C HIS A 3 -15.88 -22.49 -10.30
N HIS A 4 -15.03 -22.52 -11.31
CA HIS A 4 -14.05 -21.45 -11.58
C HIS A 4 -14.75 -20.13 -11.97
N ILE A 5 -15.84 -20.21 -12.75
CA ILE A 5 -16.64 -19.03 -13.12
C ILE A 5 -17.35 -18.42 -11.89
N ARG A 6 -17.88 -19.26 -10.99
CA ARG A 6 -18.54 -18.81 -9.76
C ARG A 6 -17.57 -18.17 -8.76
N ILE A 7 -16.37 -18.72 -8.61
CA ILE A 7 -15.33 -18.18 -7.72
C ILE A 7 -14.88 -16.80 -8.21
N TYR A 8 -14.62 -16.65 -9.51
CA TYR A 8 -14.22 -15.36 -10.09
C TYR A 8 -15.34 -14.32 -10.00
N HIS A 9 -16.60 -14.72 -10.18
CA HIS A 9 -17.74 -13.82 -10.03
C HIS A 9 -17.92 -13.36 -8.56
N ASN A 10 -17.79 -14.27 -7.59
CA ASN A 10 -17.93 -13.93 -6.17
C ASN A 10 -16.81 -13.00 -5.68
N ILE A 11 -15.57 -13.28 -6.10
CA ILE A 11 -14.40 -12.46 -5.77
C ILE A 11 -14.45 -11.09 -6.43
N SER A 12 -14.78 -11.03 -7.72
CA SER A 12 -14.96 -9.76 -8.46
C SER A 12 -16.09 -8.92 -7.85
N TYR A 13 -17.18 -9.55 -7.42
CA TYR A 13 -18.27 -8.88 -6.70
C TYR A 13 -17.79 -8.27 -5.38
N HIS A 14 -16.97 -8.97 -4.60
CA HIS A 14 -16.46 -8.47 -3.33
C HIS A 14 -15.49 -7.28 -3.51
N ILE A 15 -14.61 -7.33 -4.50
CA ILE A 15 -13.69 -6.21 -4.85
C ILE A 15 -14.50 -5.00 -5.33
N THR A 16 -15.48 -5.22 -6.23
CA THR A 16 -16.33 -4.15 -6.76
C THR A 16 -17.18 -3.52 -5.65
N SER A 17 -17.75 -4.33 -4.76
CA SER A 17 -18.51 -3.88 -3.60
C SER A 17 -17.67 -2.98 -2.68
N HIS A 18 -16.45 -3.40 -2.31
CA HIS A 18 -15.55 -2.59 -1.47
C HIS A 18 -15.13 -1.27 -2.14
N HIS A 19 -14.84 -1.27 -3.44
CA HIS A 19 -14.53 -0.03 -4.18
C HIS A 19 -15.71 0.94 -4.22
N ILE A 20 -16.94 0.43 -4.40
CA ILE A 20 -18.16 1.23 -4.38
C ILE A 20 -18.37 1.81 -2.97
N THR A 21 -18.20 1.01 -1.91
CA THR A 21 -18.30 1.50 -0.53
C THR A 21 -17.22 2.54 -0.20
N SER A 22 -15.97 2.34 -0.66
CA SER A 22 -14.89 3.32 -0.50
C SER A 22 -15.23 4.65 -1.19
N ARG A 23 -15.71 4.60 -2.45
CA ARG A 23 -16.19 5.79 -3.17
C ARG A 23 -17.36 6.48 -2.46
N HIS A 24 -18.31 5.71 -1.93
CA HIS A 24 -19.46 6.24 -1.20
C HIS A 24 -19.03 6.97 0.09
N ILE A 25 -18.06 6.42 0.82
CA ILE A 25 -17.51 7.04 2.04
C ILE A 25 -16.73 8.31 1.69
N THR A 26 -15.90 8.28 0.64
CA THR A 26 -15.15 9.46 0.18
C THR A 26 -16.10 10.55 -0.30
N SER A 27 -17.16 10.20 -1.02
CA SER A 27 -18.22 11.13 -1.44
C SER A 27 -18.92 11.76 -0.22
N HIS A 28 -19.29 10.97 0.78
CA HIS A 28 -19.85 11.47 2.03
C HIS A 28 -18.88 12.40 2.76
N HIS A 29 -17.58 12.09 2.78
CA HIS A 29 -16.56 12.95 3.36
C HIS A 29 -16.48 14.31 2.66
N THR A 30 -16.51 14.36 1.32
CA THR A 30 -16.54 15.64 0.57
C THR A 30 -17.83 16.42 0.83
N THR A 31 -18.98 15.76 0.93
CA THR A 31 -20.25 16.41 1.31
C THR A 31 -20.16 17.02 2.71
N ILE A 32 -19.59 16.30 3.68
CA ILE A 32 -19.39 16.79 5.05
C ILE A 32 -18.44 18.00 5.06
N LEU A 33 -17.34 17.97 4.29
CA LEU A 33 -16.45 19.13 4.15
C LEU A 33 -17.19 20.36 3.59
N HIS A 34 -18.09 20.15 2.64
CA HIS A 34 -18.91 21.23 2.10
C HIS A 34 -19.91 21.77 3.15
N CYS A 35 -20.54 20.90 3.94
CA CYS A 35 -21.38 21.28 5.07
C CYS A 35 -20.60 22.09 6.13
N ILE A 36 -19.36 21.72 6.45
CA ILE A 36 -18.50 22.47 7.38
C ILE A 36 -18.23 23.88 6.87
N GLN A 37 -17.91 24.04 5.58
CA GLN A 37 -17.71 25.36 4.95
C GLN A 37 -18.99 26.21 4.98
N LEU A 38 -20.14 25.56 4.78
CA LEU A 38 -21.45 26.21 4.86
C LEU A 38 -21.76 26.69 6.28
N TYR A 39 -21.61 25.83 7.30
CA TYR A 39 -21.83 26.18 8.70
C TYR A 39 -20.88 27.28 9.18
N HIS A 40 -19.62 27.27 8.72
CA HIS A 40 -18.67 28.33 9.03
C HIS A 40 -19.12 29.69 8.45
N ASN A 41 -19.67 29.70 7.23
CA ASN A 41 -20.23 30.90 6.60
C ASN A 41 -21.52 31.39 7.29
N ILE A 42 -22.41 30.46 7.67
CA ILE A 42 -23.66 30.80 8.35
C ILE A 42 -23.39 31.33 9.76
N SER A 43 -22.45 30.73 10.50
CA SER A 43 -22.02 31.23 11.81
C SER A 43 -21.45 32.64 11.72
N LYS A 44 -20.62 32.94 10.72
CA LYS A 44 -20.13 34.30 10.46
C LYS A 44 -21.27 35.30 10.21
N LYS A 45 -22.27 34.93 9.42
CA LYS A 45 -23.46 35.78 9.17
C LYS A 45 -24.33 35.96 10.42
N ALA A 46 -24.50 34.91 11.23
CA ALA A 46 -25.28 34.97 12.47
C ALA A 46 -24.63 35.92 13.51
N ILE A 47 -23.29 35.95 13.58
CA ILE A 47 -22.55 36.90 14.41
C ILE A 47 -22.76 38.34 13.93
N GLN A 48 -22.74 38.58 12.61
CA GLN A 48 -23.01 39.91 12.03
C GLN A 48 -24.44 40.40 12.29
N GLN A 49 -25.39 39.48 12.42
CA GLN A 49 -26.79 39.77 12.73
C GLN A 49 -27.06 39.90 14.24
N GLY A 50 -26.04 39.77 15.10
CA GLY A 50 -26.18 39.85 16.56
C GLY A 50 -26.86 38.64 17.20
N ASN A 51 -27.11 37.56 16.45
CA ASN A 51 -27.72 36.34 16.95
C ASN A 51 -26.67 35.37 17.51
N HIS A 52 -26.25 35.63 18.75
CA HIS A 52 -25.22 34.85 19.45
C HIS A 52 -25.63 33.40 19.72
N GLU A 53 -26.93 33.12 19.92
CA GLU A 53 -27.43 31.78 20.20
C GLU A 53 -27.42 30.90 18.94
N GLY A 54 -27.86 31.44 17.81
CA GLY A 54 -27.76 30.76 16.51
C GLY A 54 -26.31 30.47 16.11
N ALA A 55 -25.38 31.42 16.33
CA ALA A 55 -23.96 31.22 16.06
C ALA A 55 -23.35 30.07 16.89
N ARG A 56 -23.81 29.87 18.13
CA ARG A 56 -23.36 28.79 19.02
C ARG A 56 -23.81 27.41 18.52
N ILE A 57 -25.05 27.29 18.08
CA ILE A 57 -25.61 26.05 17.53
C ILE A 57 -24.85 25.66 16.25
N TYR A 58 -24.67 26.60 15.32
CA TYR A 58 -23.90 26.34 14.09
C TYR A 58 -22.42 26.01 14.37
N GLY A 59 -21.84 26.59 15.43
CA GLY A 59 -20.49 26.24 15.88
C GLY A 59 -20.40 24.81 16.43
N GLN A 60 -21.38 24.38 17.22
CA GLN A 60 -21.47 23.01 17.72
C GLN A 60 -21.64 22.00 16.58
N ASP A 61 -22.51 22.30 15.60
CA ASP A 61 -22.70 21.46 14.42
C ASP A 61 -21.42 21.36 13.58
N ALA A 62 -20.70 22.47 13.39
CA ALA A 62 -19.42 22.46 12.68
C ALA A 62 -18.37 21.57 13.36
N ILE A 63 -18.29 21.58 14.70
CA ILE A 63 -17.39 20.70 15.46
C ILE A 63 -17.82 19.24 15.34
N ARG A 64 -19.13 18.95 15.43
CA ARG A 64 -19.68 17.61 15.26
C ARG A 64 -19.34 17.04 13.88
N GLU A 65 -19.59 17.80 12.82
CA GLU A 65 -19.29 17.41 11.44
C GLU A 65 -17.79 17.22 11.20
N LYS A 66 -16.94 18.08 11.78
CA LYS A 66 -15.48 17.90 11.71
C LYS A 66 -15.03 16.55 12.29
N ASN A 67 -15.58 16.16 13.44
CA ASN A 67 -15.27 14.86 14.05
C ASN A 67 -15.79 13.69 13.20
N GLN A 68 -16.98 13.83 12.60
CA GLN A 68 -17.51 12.83 11.67
C GLN A 68 -16.63 12.70 10.41
N ALA A 69 -16.12 13.81 9.87
CA ALA A 69 -15.23 13.81 8.70
C ALA A 69 -13.95 13.01 8.94
N VAL A 70 -13.32 13.19 10.10
CA VAL A 70 -12.10 12.46 10.50
C VAL A 70 -12.37 10.96 10.66
N ASN A 71 -13.51 10.60 11.25
CA ASN A 71 -13.90 9.20 11.40
C ASN A 71 -14.18 8.53 10.04
N HIS A 72 -14.86 9.21 9.12
CA HIS A 72 -15.06 8.71 7.75
C HIS A 72 -13.74 8.53 6.99
N LEU A 73 -12.81 9.48 7.12
CA LEU A 73 -11.48 9.37 6.49
C LEU A 73 -10.73 8.12 7.00
N ARG A 74 -10.72 7.90 8.32
CA ARG A 74 -10.12 6.71 8.92
C ARG A 74 -10.76 5.41 8.42
N MET A 75 -12.09 5.39 8.25
CA MET A 75 -12.79 4.23 7.70
C MET A 75 -12.45 4.01 6.22
N ALA A 76 -12.38 5.08 5.42
CA ALA A 76 -12.00 5.01 4.01
C ALA A 76 -10.60 4.40 3.84
N SER A 77 -9.60 4.90 4.57
CA SER A 77 -8.22 4.38 4.50
C SER A 77 -8.13 2.91 4.90
N ARG A 78 -8.90 2.48 5.91
CA ARG A 78 -8.94 1.07 6.33
C ARG A 78 -9.58 0.16 5.27
N ILE A 79 -10.65 0.63 4.63
CA ILE A 79 -11.34 -0.11 3.55
C ILE A 79 -10.45 -0.22 2.32
N ASP A 80 -9.74 0.85 1.98
CA ASP A 80 -8.81 0.88 0.85
C ASP A 80 -7.63 -0.09 1.05
N ALA A 81 -7.03 -0.08 2.25
CA ALA A 81 -5.99 -1.05 2.62
C ALA A 81 -6.50 -2.51 2.58
N CYS A 82 -7.75 -2.74 2.99
CA CYS A 82 -8.37 -4.07 2.89
C CYS A 82 -8.58 -4.49 1.42
N SER A 83 -9.05 -3.57 0.57
CA SER A 83 -9.24 -3.79 -0.86
C SER A 83 -7.94 -4.19 -1.55
N SER A 84 -6.85 -3.44 -1.30
CA SER A 84 -5.52 -3.73 -1.87
C SER A 84 -4.98 -5.11 -1.45
N ARG A 85 -5.19 -5.51 -0.19
CA ARG A 85 -4.82 -6.84 0.31
C ARG A 85 -5.65 -7.95 -0.33
N ILE A 86 -6.96 -7.75 -0.47
CA ILE A 86 -7.84 -8.72 -1.13
C ILE A 86 -7.45 -8.85 -2.60
N GLU A 87 -7.19 -7.76 -3.31
CA GLU A 87 -6.75 -7.79 -4.70
C GLU A 87 -5.43 -8.56 -4.87
N THR A 88 -4.45 -8.30 -4.00
CA THR A 88 -3.16 -9.02 -4.00
C THR A 88 -3.36 -10.52 -3.74
N ALA A 89 -4.16 -10.87 -2.74
CA ALA A 89 -4.46 -12.27 -2.41
C ALA A 89 -5.16 -13.00 -3.57
N VAL A 90 -6.05 -12.31 -4.29
CA VAL A 90 -6.75 -12.84 -5.46
C VAL A 90 -5.77 -13.06 -6.62
N ARG A 91 -4.90 -12.10 -6.92
CA ARG A 91 -3.86 -12.25 -7.96
C ARG A 91 -2.95 -13.44 -7.65
N MET A 92 -2.52 -13.59 -6.39
CA MET A 92 -1.70 -14.73 -5.96
C MET A 92 -2.45 -16.07 -6.03
N GLY A 93 -3.75 -16.08 -5.74
CA GLY A 93 -4.60 -17.26 -5.91
C GLY A 93 -4.68 -17.72 -7.36
N GLN A 94 -4.83 -16.79 -8.31
CA GLN A 94 -4.87 -17.09 -9.75
C GLN A 94 -3.55 -17.71 -10.24
N VAL A 95 -2.41 -17.19 -9.77
CA VAL A 95 -1.09 -17.77 -10.05
C VAL A 95 -0.98 -19.18 -9.51
N THR A 96 -1.42 -19.40 -8.26
CA THR A 96 -1.39 -20.71 -7.60
C THR A 96 -2.25 -21.74 -8.35
N ASP A 97 -3.44 -21.34 -8.81
CA ASP A 97 -4.31 -22.19 -9.63
C ASP A 97 -3.68 -22.51 -10.99
N GLY A 98 -2.99 -21.55 -11.61
CA GLY A 98 -2.19 -21.77 -12.83
C GLY A 98 -1.08 -22.78 -12.62
N MET A 99 -0.28 -22.63 -11.56
CA MET A 99 0.78 -23.57 -11.18
C MET A 99 0.23 -24.97 -10.91
N LYS A 100 -0.94 -25.08 -10.25
CA LYS A 100 -1.61 -26.37 -10.01
C LYS A 100 -2.02 -27.06 -11.33
N GLY A 101 -2.40 -26.31 -12.35
CA GLY A 101 -2.67 -26.82 -13.69
C GLY A 101 -1.42 -27.37 -14.36
N VAL A 102 -0.31 -26.62 -14.31
CA VAL A 102 0.99 -27.01 -14.88
C VAL A 102 1.54 -28.26 -14.20
N VAL A 103 1.52 -28.32 -12.87
CA VAL A 103 1.97 -29.49 -12.09
C VAL A 103 1.15 -30.75 -12.41
N LYS A 104 -0.17 -30.62 -12.58
CA LYS A 104 -1.01 -31.74 -13.05
C LYS A 104 -0.70 -32.15 -14.49
N GLY A 105 -0.31 -31.21 -15.35
CA GLY A 105 0.19 -31.50 -16.69
C GLY A 105 1.49 -32.29 -16.66
N MET A 106 2.38 -31.95 -15.71
CA MET A 106 3.65 -32.63 -15.47
C MET A 106 3.48 -34.04 -14.96
N ASP A 107 2.60 -34.25 -13.99
CA ASP A 107 2.30 -35.58 -13.45
C ASP A 107 1.78 -36.53 -14.55
N LYS A 108 0.89 -36.04 -15.43
CA LYS A 108 0.42 -36.80 -16.60
C LYS A 108 1.49 -37.04 -17.65
N GLY A 109 2.39 -36.08 -17.86
CA GLY A 109 3.52 -36.21 -18.78
C GLY A 109 4.51 -37.28 -18.31
N LEU A 110 4.87 -37.25 -17.02
CA LEU A 110 5.73 -38.23 -16.35
C LEU A 110 5.13 -39.63 -16.35
N ALA A 111 3.82 -39.76 -16.12
CA ALA A 111 3.11 -41.05 -16.21
C ALA A 111 3.13 -41.67 -17.62
N SER A 112 3.26 -40.86 -18.68
CA SER A 112 3.34 -41.33 -20.07
C SER A 112 4.76 -41.66 -20.54
N MET A 113 5.78 -41.44 -19.70
CA MET A 113 7.22 -41.68 -19.97
C MET A 113 7.73 -41.13 -21.32
N ASN A 114 7.10 -40.07 -21.83
CA ASN A 114 7.38 -39.53 -23.15
C ASN A 114 8.36 -38.34 -23.04
N ILE A 115 9.64 -38.61 -23.27
CA ILE A 115 10.76 -37.68 -23.00
C ILE A 115 10.62 -36.36 -23.78
N GLU A 116 10.10 -36.38 -25.01
CA GLU A 116 9.84 -35.16 -25.80
C GLU A 116 8.78 -34.25 -25.15
N LYS A 117 7.76 -34.84 -24.53
CA LYS A 117 6.72 -34.07 -23.81
C LYS A 117 7.24 -33.52 -22.49
N ILE A 118 8.20 -34.20 -21.85
CA ILE A 118 8.87 -33.70 -20.66
C ILE A 118 9.74 -32.50 -21.02
N SER A 119 10.53 -32.57 -22.11
CA SER A 119 11.34 -31.45 -22.58
C SER A 119 10.49 -30.22 -22.90
N ALA A 120 9.42 -30.39 -23.69
CA ALA A 120 8.50 -29.29 -24.03
C ALA A 120 7.74 -28.72 -22.82
N LEU A 121 7.57 -29.51 -21.75
CA LEU A 121 6.94 -29.05 -20.52
C LEU A 121 7.93 -28.31 -19.61
N MET A 122 9.20 -28.72 -19.59
CA MET A 122 10.25 -28.00 -18.87
C MET A 122 10.49 -26.62 -19.49
N ASP A 123 10.52 -26.52 -20.82
CA ASP A 123 10.59 -25.22 -21.52
C ASP A 123 9.41 -24.31 -21.14
N LYS A 124 8.21 -24.89 -21.03
CA LYS A 124 7.02 -24.16 -20.54
C LYS A 124 7.09 -23.81 -19.07
N PHE A 125 7.66 -24.67 -18.24
CA PHE A 125 7.85 -24.39 -16.82
C PHE A 125 8.82 -23.24 -16.63
N GLU A 126 9.91 -23.20 -17.40
CA GLU A 126 10.87 -22.11 -17.41
C GLU A 126 10.23 -20.80 -17.86
N GLN A 127 9.44 -20.80 -18.95
CA GLN A 127 8.66 -19.63 -19.36
C GLN A 127 7.63 -19.17 -18.32
N GLN A 128 6.93 -20.09 -17.65
CA GLN A 128 5.96 -19.74 -16.61
C GLN A 128 6.65 -19.21 -15.34
N PHE A 129 7.85 -19.67 -15.04
CA PHE A 129 8.64 -19.21 -13.90
C PHE A 129 9.31 -17.85 -14.19
N GLU A 130 9.79 -17.63 -15.41
CA GLU A 130 10.31 -16.33 -15.87
C GLU A 130 9.20 -15.27 -15.90
N ASP A 131 8.02 -15.58 -16.44
CA ASP A 131 6.85 -14.67 -16.41
C ASP A 131 6.39 -14.38 -14.98
N LEU A 132 6.48 -15.35 -14.06
CA LEU A 132 6.20 -15.14 -12.64
C LEU A 132 7.21 -14.19 -12.00
N ASP A 133 8.50 -14.36 -12.27
CA ASP A 133 9.56 -13.51 -11.72
C ASP A 133 9.43 -12.08 -12.26
N VAL A 134 9.25 -11.90 -13.58
CA VAL A 134 9.02 -10.59 -14.19
C VAL A 134 7.75 -9.92 -13.65
N LYS A 135 6.65 -10.67 -13.47
CA LYS A 135 5.43 -10.13 -12.85
C LYS A 135 5.61 -9.75 -11.40
N THR A 136 6.39 -10.52 -10.64
CA THR A 136 6.68 -10.23 -9.23
C THR A 136 7.54 -8.97 -9.12
N GLN A 137 8.58 -8.86 -9.93
CA GLN A 137 9.43 -7.66 -10.01
C GLN A 137 8.64 -6.43 -10.47
N TYR A 138 7.76 -6.56 -11.47
CA TYR A 138 6.90 -5.47 -11.91
C TYR A 138 5.88 -5.08 -10.83
N MET A 139 5.31 -6.05 -10.11
CA MET A 139 4.38 -5.79 -9.01
C MET A 139 5.08 -5.12 -7.82
N GLU A 140 6.30 -5.54 -7.47
CA GLU A 140 7.12 -4.93 -6.43
C GLU A 140 7.55 -3.51 -6.82
N GLY A 141 7.98 -3.31 -8.07
CA GLY A 141 8.32 -2.00 -8.61
C GLY A 141 7.13 -1.03 -8.63
N THR A 142 5.96 -1.49 -9.06
CA THR A 142 4.74 -0.67 -9.07
C THR A 142 4.17 -0.43 -7.66
N MET A 143 4.25 -1.40 -6.75
CA MET A 143 3.91 -1.19 -5.34
C MET A 143 4.86 -0.18 -4.70
N ASN A 144 6.17 -0.31 -4.89
CA ASN A 144 7.15 0.66 -4.38
C ASN A 144 6.93 2.07 -4.95
N ALA A 145 6.65 2.19 -6.26
CA ALA A 145 6.35 3.48 -6.87
C ALA A 145 5.03 4.09 -6.36
N THR A 146 3.99 3.27 -6.17
CA THR A 146 2.69 3.71 -5.64
C THR A 146 2.79 4.11 -4.17
N THR A 147 3.54 3.35 -3.37
CA THR A 147 3.81 3.67 -1.96
C THR A 147 4.68 4.93 -1.83
N ALA A 148 5.70 5.10 -2.68
CA ALA A 148 6.52 6.31 -2.70
C ALA A 148 5.71 7.58 -3.04
N THR A 149 4.70 7.45 -3.92
CA THR A 149 3.84 8.58 -4.32
C THR A 149 2.80 8.94 -3.24
N SER A 150 2.25 7.94 -2.55
CA SER A 150 1.21 8.13 -1.52
C SER A 150 1.78 8.38 -0.13
N THR A 151 3.04 8.00 0.12
CA THR A 151 3.73 8.11 1.40
C THR A 151 5.15 8.62 1.15
N PRO A 152 5.35 9.94 0.96
CA PRO A 152 6.67 10.52 0.72
C PRO A 152 7.59 10.27 1.92
N ALA A 153 8.85 9.87 1.65
CA ALA A 153 9.84 9.58 2.69
C ALA A 153 10.03 10.74 3.68
N GLU A 154 10.07 11.99 3.19
CA GLU A 154 10.17 13.18 4.03
C GLU A 154 9.02 13.33 5.04
N GLN A 155 7.80 12.94 4.67
CA GLN A 155 6.64 13.01 5.57
C GLN A 155 6.69 11.92 6.64
N VAL A 156 7.27 10.77 6.31
CA VAL A 156 7.51 9.67 7.26
C VAL A 156 8.62 10.04 8.23
N ASP A 157 9.73 10.59 7.73
CA ASP A 157 10.87 11.01 8.55
C ASP A 157 10.49 12.15 9.51
N THR A 158 9.69 13.10 9.04
CA THR A 158 9.14 14.17 9.87
C THR A 158 8.21 13.62 10.97
N LEU A 159 7.36 12.64 10.64
CA LEU A 159 6.48 11.99 11.62
C LEU A 159 7.29 11.19 12.65
N ILE A 160 8.36 10.51 12.22
CA ILE A 160 9.27 9.77 13.12
C ILE A 160 9.97 10.72 14.09
N GLY A 161 10.46 11.87 13.62
CA GLY A 161 11.03 12.91 14.49
C GLY A 161 10.02 13.42 15.52
N GLN A 162 8.80 13.78 15.08
CA GLN A 162 7.74 14.24 15.98
C GLN A 162 7.33 13.19 17.03
N VAL A 163 7.33 11.90 16.67
CA VAL A 163 7.02 10.79 17.59
C VAL A 163 8.19 10.53 18.54
N ALA A 164 9.44 10.64 18.09
CA ALA A 164 10.62 10.50 18.94
C ALA A 164 10.69 11.61 20.00
N ASP A 165 10.50 12.87 19.58
CA ASP A 165 10.45 14.03 20.46
C ASP A 165 9.30 13.92 21.48
N ALA A 166 8.11 13.50 21.03
CA ALA A 166 6.94 13.33 21.90
C ALA A 166 7.09 12.20 22.93
N ASN A 167 7.95 11.21 22.68
CA ASN A 167 8.19 10.10 23.60
C ASN A 167 9.50 10.24 24.40
N ASN A 168 10.18 11.39 24.33
CA ASN A 168 11.54 11.59 24.89
C ASN A 168 12.50 10.45 24.52
N LEU A 169 12.32 9.88 23.33
CA LEU A 169 13.26 8.95 22.75
C LEU A 169 14.31 9.83 22.08
N GLU A 170 15.36 10.19 22.83
CA GLU A 170 16.53 10.84 22.24
C GLU A 170 16.98 9.94 21.09
N LEU A 171 16.83 10.43 19.86
CA LEU A 171 17.24 9.74 18.65
C LEU A 171 18.77 9.82 18.60
N GLY A 172 19.43 9.14 19.54
CA GLY A 172 20.87 9.02 19.58
C GLY A 172 21.36 8.42 18.27
N GLU A 173 22.61 8.75 17.91
CA GLU A 173 23.34 8.45 16.67
C GLU A 173 23.21 7.01 16.09
N ALA A 174 22.56 6.09 16.80
CA ALA A 174 22.17 4.77 16.34
C ALA A 174 21.16 4.76 15.16
N PHE A 175 20.40 5.83 14.89
CA PHE A 175 19.44 5.86 13.78
C PHE A 175 20.05 6.33 12.44
N SER A 176 21.02 7.24 12.44
CA SER A 176 21.78 7.59 11.21
C SER A 176 22.58 6.40 10.67
N GLN A 177 22.92 5.43 11.52
CA GLN A 177 23.61 4.20 11.12
C GLN A 177 22.65 3.06 10.71
N ALA A 178 21.36 3.19 11.01
CA ALA A 178 20.31 2.29 10.56
C ALA A 178 19.60 2.92 9.36
N GLY A 179 20.18 2.71 8.18
CA GLY A 179 19.62 3.20 6.91
C GLY A 179 18.13 2.87 6.69
N PRO A 180 17.52 3.46 5.65
CA PRO A 180 16.07 3.52 5.45
C PRO A 180 15.41 2.16 5.66
N VAL A 181 14.28 2.19 6.39
CA VAL A 181 13.50 1.03 6.81
C VAL A 181 13.04 0.25 5.57
N GLY A 182 13.85 -0.72 5.15
CA GLY A 182 13.59 -1.55 3.96
C GLY A 182 14.46 -2.80 3.84
N LYS A 183 15.49 -3.00 4.67
CA LYS A 183 16.29 -4.24 4.67
C LYS A 183 16.58 -4.73 6.08
N LYS A 184 15.73 -5.61 6.60
CA LYS A 184 16.10 -6.58 7.64
C LYS A 184 15.56 -7.95 7.26
N THR A 185 16.31 -8.68 6.44
CA THR A 185 16.40 -10.14 6.52
C THR A 185 17.24 -10.48 7.76
N PRO A 186 16.84 -11.44 8.62
CA PRO A 186 17.64 -11.81 9.78
C PRO A 186 18.79 -12.70 9.30
N VAL A 187 20.03 -12.25 9.47
CA VAL A 187 21.22 -13.11 9.36
C VAL A 187 21.96 -13.07 10.69
N VAL A 188 22.32 -14.27 11.13
CA VAL A 188 22.98 -14.63 12.39
C VAL A 188 24.31 -13.89 12.55
N LYS A 189 24.63 -13.55 13.81
CA LYS A 189 25.87 -12.92 14.28
C LYS A 189 27.12 -13.68 13.84
N GLU A 190 28.08 -12.95 13.26
CA GLU A 190 29.52 -13.18 13.47
C GLU A 190 30.28 -11.83 13.40
N ASN A 191 31.42 -11.78 14.07
CA ASN A 191 32.05 -10.59 14.67
C ASN A 191 32.73 -9.58 13.72
N ALA A 192 32.65 -8.30 14.12
CA ALA A 192 33.66 -7.22 14.14
C ALA A 192 34.55 -6.93 12.91
N ALA A 193 34.40 -5.72 12.34
CA ALA A 193 35.47 -4.70 12.17
C ALA A 193 34.88 -3.39 11.59
N ALA A 194 35.63 -2.31 11.76
CA ALA A 194 35.22 -0.91 11.74
C ALA A 194 34.94 -0.26 10.35
N GLU A 195 34.30 0.92 10.44
CA GLU A 195 34.42 2.12 9.57
C GLU A 195 33.64 2.23 8.25
N GLN A 196 32.70 3.17 8.24
CA GLN A 196 32.23 3.95 7.07
C GLN A 196 33.34 4.91 6.59
N PRO A 197 33.36 5.45 5.34
CA PRO A 197 32.22 5.76 4.46
C PRO A 197 32.40 5.34 2.98
N VAL A 198 31.53 4.45 2.50
CA VAL A 198 31.50 4.01 1.08
C VAL A 198 30.51 4.85 0.24
N ALA A 199 29.64 5.63 0.90
CA ALA A 199 28.61 6.43 0.22
C ALA A 199 29.19 7.62 -0.55
N ASP A 200 30.10 8.38 0.06
CA ASP A 200 30.74 9.55 -0.58
C ASP A 200 31.64 9.16 -1.77
N ASP A 201 32.24 7.96 -1.74
CA ASP A 201 33.09 7.44 -2.84
C ASP A 201 32.26 7.10 -4.09
N LEU A 202 31.07 6.52 -3.90
CA LEU A 202 30.16 6.18 -5.01
C LEU A 202 29.61 7.43 -5.70
N GLU A 203 29.24 8.45 -4.92
CA GLU A 203 28.71 9.71 -5.45
C GLU A 203 29.79 10.51 -6.20
N ALA A 204 31.02 10.52 -5.67
CA ALA A 204 32.18 11.09 -6.36
C ALA A 204 32.54 10.32 -7.66
N ARG A 205 32.43 8.99 -7.66
CA ARG A 205 32.70 8.16 -8.86
C ARG A 205 31.63 8.34 -9.93
N LEU A 206 30.36 8.52 -9.55
CA LEU A 206 29.28 8.84 -10.47
C LEU A 206 29.42 10.25 -11.07
N ALA A 207 29.87 11.23 -10.28
CA ALA A 207 30.15 12.57 -10.78
C ALA A 207 31.28 12.59 -11.83
N ASN A 208 32.33 11.80 -11.63
CA ASN A 208 33.45 11.69 -12.58
C ASN A 208 33.12 10.95 -13.88
N LEU A 209 32.06 10.15 -13.92
CA LEU A 209 31.57 9.47 -15.14
C LEU A 209 30.57 10.32 -15.94
N ARG A 210 30.16 11.48 -15.42
CA ARG A 210 29.20 12.40 -16.06
C ARG A 210 29.87 13.55 -16.82
N ASN A 211 31.19 13.54 -16.96
CA ASN A 211 31.98 14.45 -17.81
C ASN A 211 32.59 13.71 -19.00
#